data_AF-A0AAV7T1Q2-F1
#
_entry.id   AF-A0AAV7T1Q2-F1
#
_cell.length_a   1.000
_cell.length_b   1.000
_cell.length_c   1.000
_cell.angle_alpha   90.00
_cell.angle_beta   90.00
_cell.angle_gamma   90.00
#
_symmetry.space_group_name_H-M   'P 1'
#
loop_
_entity.id
_entity.type
_entity.pdbx_description
1 polymer ?
#
loop_
_entity_poly.entity_id
_entity_poly.type
_entity_poly.pdbx_seq_one_letter_code
_entity_poly.pdbx_strand_id
1 'polypeptide(L)'
;MTGPFHSNQQQNASTSRVFCDELKQLLSNPKLPPSYTSIPLGMITYNNSRSHRFLSSLTGRHTPPLNAHLQMGLYGALASKGFQISRHIHTSPRANLLIPPQVWLLLKPAQKLFAIIIGRSFRKWWKALPPNKQDLFKENVRRNKWKLLASLSALGVVFILFYFTHVEESPITGRSRLLVFRKEHYAFLTNLEYEGLIEEFKDQMLPERDPRHLVVQKVVDNLTKCNGDLPAISETKWDVHVVEKSEINAFVLPNGQIFVYTGLLEAVEDVHQLSYMLGHEIAHVLLEHTAEMGSVSHVLDFLFLISLMMIWAICPLDSLAVLGQWIQSKLKEFMFDKPYGRALEAEADKVGLQLAAKACVDIRAGPVFWQQMDLAGTLEGSPQIPEWLSTHPSHENRAEHLNRLLPEALKLRESCNCPALGDPDPRLVFLLTKRELLQNFHQEGTTAPESVNTNEMSLPPQVQEKHTVLAAGNALAKK
;
A
#
# COMPACT_ATOMS: atom_id res chain seq x y z
N MET A 1 36.77 -6.06 2.32
CA MET A 1 36.77 -7.49 1.96
C MET A 1 35.59 -7.72 1.04
N THR A 2 35.87 -7.84 -0.26
CA THR A 2 34.89 -8.06 -1.34
C THR A 2 34.47 -9.54 -1.33
N GLY A 3 33.23 -9.81 -0.93
CA GLY A 3 32.57 -11.13 -0.96
C GLY A 3 31.74 -11.34 -2.24
N PRO A 4 31.32 -12.59 -2.54
CA PRO A 4 31.33 -13.14 -3.90
C PRO A 4 30.01 -12.95 -4.64
N PHE A 5 29.95 -11.99 -5.57
CA PHE A 5 28.83 -11.81 -6.51
C PHE A 5 29.13 -12.25 -7.95
N HIS A 6 30.37 -12.63 -8.27
CA HIS A 6 30.79 -12.79 -9.67
C HIS A 6 30.65 -14.19 -10.31
N SER A 7 30.54 -15.28 -9.54
CA SER A 7 30.57 -16.63 -10.14
C SER A 7 29.22 -17.16 -10.64
N ASN A 8 28.09 -16.69 -10.09
CA ASN A 8 26.75 -17.15 -10.50
C ASN A 8 26.15 -16.36 -11.68
N GLN A 9 26.75 -15.25 -12.10
CA GLN A 9 26.26 -14.43 -13.22
C GLN A 9 26.44 -15.10 -14.59
N GLN A 10 27.48 -15.91 -14.78
CA GLN A 10 27.78 -16.49 -16.11
C GLN A 10 26.88 -17.65 -16.52
N GLN A 11 26.42 -18.48 -15.58
CA GLN A 11 25.49 -19.58 -15.89
C GLN A 11 24.07 -19.06 -16.16
N ASN A 12 23.59 -18.09 -15.38
CA ASN A 12 22.26 -17.48 -15.55
C ASN A 12 22.12 -16.67 -16.86
N ALA A 13 23.24 -16.15 -17.39
CA ALA A 13 23.27 -15.43 -18.68
C ALA A 13 23.03 -16.33 -19.91
N SER A 14 23.10 -17.65 -19.76
CA SER A 14 22.83 -18.61 -20.85
C SER A 14 21.34 -18.99 -20.94
N THR A 15 20.69 -19.16 -19.78
CA THR A 15 19.25 -19.47 -19.67
C THR A 15 18.38 -18.26 -19.96
N SER A 16 18.84 -17.05 -19.59
CA SER A 16 18.19 -15.77 -19.94
C SER A 16 18.21 -15.50 -21.46
N ARG A 17 19.27 -15.89 -22.18
CA ARG A 17 19.39 -15.70 -23.64
C ARG A 17 18.33 -16.46 -24.45
N VAL A 18 18.11 -17.74 -24.14
CA VAL A 18 17.15 -18.59 -24.88
C VAL A 18 15.72 -18.07 -24.74
N PHE A 19 15.37 -17.53 -23.57
CA PHE A 19 14.03 -17.04 -23.30
C PHE A 19 13.79 -15.59 -23.78
N CYS A 20 14.81 -14.72 -23.75
CA CYS A 20 14.72 -13.38 -24.37
C CYS A 20 14.47 -13.46 -25.89
N ASP A 21 14.97 -14.49 -26.56
CA ASP A 21 14.72 -14.69 -27.99
C ASP A 21 13.30 -15.27 -28.28
N GLU A 22 12.72 -16.07 -27.37
CA GLU A 22 11.28 -16.44 -27.44
C GLU A 22 10.36 -15.24 -27.15
N LEU A 23 10.78 -14.34 -26.24
CA LEU A 23 10.06 -13.10 -25.93
C LEU A 23 10.08 -12.13 -27.14
N LYS A 24 11.16 -12.08 -27.93
CA LYS A 24 11.21 -11.30 -29.18
C LYS A 24 10.17 -11.73 -30.21
N GLN A 25 9.82 -13.02 -30.27
CA GLN A 25 8.80 -13.54 -31.21
C GLN A 25 7.36 -13.24 -30.77
N LEU A 26 7.14 -13.00 -29.47
CA LEU A 26 5.84 -12.65 -28.91
C LEU A 26 5.64 -11.13 -28.73
N LEU A 27 6.69 -10.39 -28.37
CA LEU A 27 6.70 -8.92 -28.23
C LEU A 27 6.75 -8.18 -29.58
N SER A 28 6.99 -8.90 -30.68
CA SER A 28 6.88 -8.35 -32.04
C SER A 28 5.43 -8.16 -32.49
N ASN A 29 4.45 -8.52 -31.66
CA ASN A 29 3.05 -8.14 -31.85
C ASN A 29 2.57 -7.26 -30.68
N PRO A 30 2.74 -5.93 -30.76
CA PRO A 30 2.58 -5.01 -29.63
C PRO A 30 1.12 -4.67 -29.27
N LYS A 31 0.13 -5.22 -29.98
CA LYS A 31 -1.28 -4.91 -29.74
C LYS A 31 -1.91 -6.01 -28.90
N LEU A 32 -2.29 -5.68 -27.67
CA LEU A 32 -3.45 -6.32 -27.02
C LEU A 32 -4.60 -6.37 -28.05
N PRO A 33 -5.42 -7.45 -28.07
CA PRO A 33 -6.44 -7.62 -29.10
C PRO A 33 -7.30 -6.35 -29.22
N PRO A 34 -7.54 -5.85 -30.44
CA PRO A 34 -8.24 -4.59 -30.62
C PRO A 34 -9.72 -4.79 -30.26
N SER A 35 -10.13 -4.22 -29.15
CA SER A 35 -11.52 -3.89 -28.92
C SER A 35 -11.57 -2.47 -28.37
N TYR A 36 -12.15 -1.58 -29.16
CA TYR A 36 -12.47 -0.17 -28.90
C TYR A 36 -11.35 0.86 -29.07
N THR A 37 -10.70 0.86 -30.24
CA THR A 37 -10.25 2.14 -30.84
C THR A 37 -11.47 2.91 -31.34
N SER A 38 -12.14 3.58 -30.42
CA SER A 38 -12.91 4.79 -30.67
C SER A 38 -13.11 5.43 -29.30
N ILE A 39 -12.44 6.53 -29.06
CA ILE A 39 -12.86 7.48 -28.04
C ILE A 39 -13.96 8.32 -28.71
N PRO A 40 -15.26 8.13 -28.39
CA PRO A 40 -16.17 9.25 -28.37
C PRO A 40 -16.08 9.87 -26.97
N LEU A 41 -15.61 11.12 -26.91
CA LEU A 41 -15.92 12.01 -25.78
C LEU A 41 -17.46 12.08 -25.67
N GLY A 42 -18.05 11.29 -24.79
CA GLY A 42 -19.50 11.29 -24.59
C GLY A 42 -20.00 10.11 -23.78
N MET A 43 -20.45 10.41 -22.56
CA MET A 43 -21.13 9.54 -21.58
C MET A 43 -20.25 8.73 -20.61
N ILE A 44 -19.64 9.43 -19.65
CA ILE A 44 -19.56 8.91 -18.28
C ILE A 44 -20.65 9.61 -17.47
N THR A 45 -21.87 9.06 -17.49
CA THR A 45 -22.90 9.39 -16.52
C THR A 45 -22.95 8.28 -15.48
N TYR A 46 -22.28 8.52 -14.36
CA TYR A 46 -22.32 7.68 -13.17
C TYR A 46 -23.73 7.70 -12.59
N ASN A 47 -24.51 6.63 -12.79
CA ASN A 47 -25.84 6.52 -12.17
C ASN A 47 -25.71 5.83 -10.81
N ASN A 48 -25.69 6.65 -9.77
CA ASN A 48 -25.67 6.25 -8.38
C ASN A 48 -27.12 5.99 -7.90
N SER A 49 -27.60 4.75 -7.96
CA SER A 49 -28.76 4.32 -7.15
C SER A 49 -28.93 2.81 -7.08
N ARG A 50 -28.65 2.21 -5.91
CA ARG A 50 -29.70 1.55 -5.10
C ARG A 50 -29.15 1.01 -3.80
N SER A 51 -29.84 1.43 -2.75
CA SER A 51 -29.65 1.07 -1.36
C SER A 51 -30.63 -0.02 -0.92
N HIS A 52 -30.20 -0.76 0.11
CA HIS A 52 -30.98 -1.56 1.07
C HIS A 52 -31.80 -2.76 0.56
N ARG A 53 -31.52 -3.95 1.13
CA ARG A 53 -32.15 -4.51 2.37
C ARG A 53 -32.14 -6.04 2.26
N PHE A 54 -31.60 -6.76 3.24
CA PHE A 54 -32.32 -7.75 4.06
C PHE A 54 -31.36 -8.61 4.90
N LEU A 55 -31.60 -8.59 6.21
CA LEU A 55 -31.03 -9.48 7.22
C LEU A 55 -31.92 -10.70 7.40
N SER A 56 -31.31 -11.73 8.01
CA SER A 56 -31.87 -12.88 8.73
C SER A 56 -31.88 -14.22 7.98
N SER A 57 -31.02 -15.13 8.44
CA SER A 57 -31.45 -16.42 9.00
C SER A 57 -30.28 -17.10 9.70
N LEU A 58 -30.46 -17.34 10.98
CA LEU A 58 -29.61 -18.14 11.85
C LEU A 58 -30.03 -19.61 11.77
N THR A 59 -29.11 -20.47 12.20
CA THR A 59 -29.26 -21.84 12.73
C THR A 59 -28.97 -23.00 11.78
N GLY A 60 -27.95 -23.78 12.17
CA GLY A 60 -27.59 -25.05 11.56
C GLY A 60 -26.36 -25.64 12.25
N ARG A 61 -26.55 -26.15 13.48
CA ARG A 61 -25.54 -26.94 14.20
C ARG A 61 -25.30 -28.25 13.46
N HIS A 62 -24.05 -28.64 13.27
CA HIS A 62 -23.68 -30.06 13.19
C HIS A 62 -22.33 -30.31 13.89
N THR A 63 -22.40 -31.19 14.88
CA THR A 63 -21.31 -31.81 15.64
C THR A 63 -20.62 -32.92 14.82
N PRO A 64 -19.30 -33.15 14.95
CA PRO A 64 -18.63 -34.31 14.39
C PRO A 64 -18.60 -35.49 15.40
N PRO A 65 -18.52 -36.76 14.95
CA PRO A 65 -18.26 -37.87 15.85
C PRO A 65 -16.75 -38.14 15.98
N LEU A 66 -16.33 -38.36 17.23
CA LEU A 66 -15.12 -39.10 17.60
C LEU A 66 -15.26 -40.57 17.18
N ASN A 67 -14.17 -41.18 16.74
CA ASN A 67 -13.86 -42.56 17.10
C ASN A 67 -12.36 -42.75 17.30
N ALA A 68 -12.04 -43.37 18.43
CA ALA A 68 -10.72 -43.76 18.87
C ALA A 68 -10.29 -45.08 18.21
N HIS A 69 -8.99 -45.26 18.00
CA HIS A 69 -8.40 -46.59 18.10
C HIS A 69 -7.02 -46.51 18.79
N LEU A 70 -6.97 -47.23 19.91
CA LEU A 70 -5.82 -47.55 20.73
C LEU A 70 -5.12 -48.77 20.13
N GLN A 71 -3.80 -48.79 20.02
CA GLN A 71 -3.04 -50.03 20.19
C GLN A 71 -1.61 -49.78 20.68
N MET A 72 -1.29 -50.44 21.79
CA MET A 72 -0.01 -50.50 22.48
C MET A 72 1.04 -51.28 21.69
N GLY A 73 2.31 -50.93 21.90
CA GLY A 73 3.46 -51.81 21.68
C GLY A 73 4.60 -51.40 22.62
N LEU A 74 4.92 -52.29 23.57
CA LEU A 74 5.85 -52.10 24.68
C LEU A 74 6.95 -53.17 24.61
N TYR A 75 8.22 -52.78 24.45
CA TYR A 75 9.47 -53.51 24.79
C TYR A 75 10.60 -52.46 24.62
N GLY A 76 11.66 -52.30 25.44
CA GLY A 76 12.27 -53.05 26.52
C GLY A 76 13.41 -52.21 27.13
N ALA A 77 13.77 -52.51 28.38
CA ALA A 77 14.83 -51.90 29.20
C ALA A 77 16.24 -52.36 28.71
N LEU A 78 17.43 -51.83 29.05
CA LEU A 78 18.00 -51.20 30.26
C LEU A 78 19.46 -50.75 29.96
N ALA A 79 19.94 -49.74 30.70
CA ALA A 79 21.32 -49.48 31.16
C ALA A 79 22.45 -49.01 30.19
N SER A 80 22.96 -47.79 30.42
CA SER A 80 24.30 -47.58 31.01
C SER A 80 24.44 -46.15 31.57
N LYS A 81 25.09 -46.05 32.73
CA LYS A 81 25.39 -44.80 33.45
C LYS A 81 26.57 -44.09 32.77
N GLY A 82 26.36 -42.81 32.42
CA GLY A 82 27.43 -41.88 32.06
C GLY A 82 27.03 -40.49 32.55
N PHE A 83 27.65 -40.04 33.64
CA PHE A 83 27.47 -38.69 34.18
C PHE A 83 28.14 -37.70 33.23
N GLN A 84 27.37 -37.08 32.34
CA GLN A 84 27.76 -35.88 31.61
C GLN A 84 26.84 -34.73 32.02
N ILE A 85 27.45 -33.69 32.58
CA ILE A 85 26.79 -32.41 32.85
C ILE A 85 26.58 -31.73 31.49
N SER A 86 25.55 -32.13 30.76
CA SER A 86 25.01 -31.33 29.67
C SER A 86 23.98 -30.39 30.28
N ARG A 87 24.30 -29.08 30.29
CA ARG A 87 23.28 -28.05 30.48
C ARG A 87 22.43 -27.98 29.21
N HIS A 88 21.56 -28.98 29.02
CA HIS A 88 20.41 -28.83 28.16
C HIS A 88 19.41 -27.94 28.91
N ILE A 89 19.51 -26.63 28.67
CA ILE A 89 18.37 -25.76 28.87
C ILE A 89 17.32 -26.24 27.88
N HIS A 90 16.40 -27.09 28.34
CA HIS A 90 15.16 -27.35 27.63
C HIS A 90 14.39 -26.03 27.61
N THR A 91 14.55 -25.25 26.55
CA THR A 91 13.48 -24.33 26.16
C THR A 91 12.36 -25.23 25.67
N SER A 92 11.29 -25.33 26.45
CA SER A 92 10.00 -25.84 25.95
C SER A 92 9.72 -25.18 24.59
N PRO A 93 9.04 -25.87 23.64
CA PRO A 93 8.54 -25.19 22.47
C PRO A 93 7.70 -24.05 23.00
N ARG A 94 8.10 -22.80 22.71
CA ARG A 94 7.28 -21.64 23.05
C ARG A 94 5.96 -21.93 22.37
N ALA A 95 4.91 -22.15 23.16
CA ALA A 95 3.57 -22.17 22.62
C ALA A 95 3.45 -20.88 21.82
N ASN A 96 3.30 -21.02 20.50
CA ASN A 96 2.99 -19.92 19.61
C ASN A 96 1.62 -19.41 20.04
N LEU A 97 1.61 -18.56 21.08
CA LEU A 97 0.51 -17.68 21.44
C LEU A 97 0.45 -16.62 20.36
N LEU A 98 0.14 -17.06 19.14
CA LEU A 98 -0.33 -16.23 18.05
C LEU A 98 -1.62 -15.64 18.59
N ILE A 99 -1.57 -14.39 19.05
CA ILE A 99 -2.76 -13.64 19.39
C ILE A 99 -3.60 -13.63 18.11
N PRO A 100 -4.80 -14.23 18.10
CA PRO A 100 -5.60 -14.29 16.89
C PRO A 100 -5.82 -12.87 16.38
N PRO A 101 -5.70 -12.59 15.07
CA PRO A 101 -5.93 -11.25 14.51
C PRO A 101 -7.23 -10.58 14.96
N GLN A 102 -8.25 -11.37 15.27
CA GLN A 102 -9.54 -10.91 15.79
C GLN A 102 -9.38 -10.25 17.17
N VAL A 103 -8.47 -10.74 18.01
CA VAL A 103 -8.12 -10.12 19.29
C VAL A 103 -7.39 -8.79 19.06
N TRP A 104 -6.53 -8.72 18.04
CA TRP A 104 -5.84 -7.49 17.67
C TRP A 104 -6.79 -6.39 17.16
N LEU A 105 -7.77 -6.77 16.34
CA LEU A 105 -8.83 -5.90 15.82
C LEU A 105 -9.63 -5.24 16.95
N LEU A 106 -9.87 -5.95 18.06
CA LEU A 106 -10.57 -5.41 19.23
C LEU A 106 -9.64 -4.65 20.19
N LEU A 107 -8.35 -4.97 20.20
CA LEU A 107 -7.41 -4.40 21.15
C LEU A 107 -7.20 -2.90 20.91
N LYS A 108 -7.01 -2.46 19.66
CA LYS A 108 -6.80 -1.04 19.32
C LYS A 108 -7.96 -0.12 19.76
N PRO A 109 -9.24 -0.38 19.40
CA PRO A 109 -10.35 0.46 19.86
C PRO A 109 -10.51 0.39 21.39
N ALA A 110 -10.28 -0.77 22.01
CA ALA A 110 -10.33 -0.91 23.46
C ALA A 110 -9.26 -0.06 24.17
N GLN A 111 -8.01 -0.05 23.68
CA GLN A 111 -6.92 0.78 24.21
C GLN A 111 -7.25 2.28 24.12
N LYS A 112 -7.80 2.73 22.97
CA LYS A 112 -8.23 4.13 22.80
C LYS A 112 -9.36 4.48 23.77
N LEU A 113 -10.37 3.63 23.89
CA LEU A 113 -11.47 3.84 24.83
C LEU A 113 -10.98 3.90 26.28
N PHE A 114 -10.05 3.03 26.64
CA PHE A 114 -9.44 3.03 27.96
C PHE A 114 -8.68 4.32 28.25
N ALA A 115 -7.87 4.81 27.31
CA ALA A 115 -7.17 6.09 27.43
C ALA A 115 -8.15 7.28 27.60
N ILE A 116 -9.26 7.27 26.85
CA ILE A 116 -10.34 8.26 26.96
C ILE A 116 -10.99 8.22 28.35
N ILE A 117 -11.35 7.02 28.83
CA ILE A 117 -12.00 6.84 30.14
C ILE A 117 -11.07 7.30 31.27
N ILE A 118 -9.78 6.92 31.22
CA ILE A 118 -8.80 7.34 32.23
C ILE A 118 -8.63 8.86 32.22
N GLY A 119 -8.40 9.47 31.06
CA GLY A 119 -8.24 10.92 30.94
C GLY A 119 -9.46 11.67 31.48
N ARG A 120 -10.67 11.27 31.04
CA ARG A 120 -11.94 11.84 31.51
C ARG A 120 -12.12 11.69 33.02
N SER A 121 -11.82 10.51 33.56
CA SER A 121 -11.97 10.20 34.99
C SER A 121 -10.98 11.00 35.84
N PHE A 122 -9.73 11.11 35.39
CA PHE A 122 -8.71 11.94 36.02
C PHE A 122 -9.13 13.41 36.07
N ARG A 123 -9.63 13.96 34.95
CA ARG A 123 -10.16 15.33 34.91
C ARG A 123 -11.29 15.55 35.91
N LYS A 124 -12.24 14.61 36.00
CA LYS A 124 -13.38 14.68 36.93
C LYS A 124 -12.90 14.62 38.38
N TRP A 125 -11.99 13.71 38.69
CA TRP A 125 -11.37 13.59 40.01
C TRP A 125 -10.60 14.86 40.39
N TRP A 126 -9.80 15.41 39.47
CA TRP A 126 -9.04 16.64 39.69
C TRP A 126 -9.94 17.84 39.99
N LYS A 127 -11.02 18.01 39.23
CA LYS A 127 -12.02 19.07 39.46
C LYS A 127 -12.78 18.90 40.78
N ALA A 128 -12.95 17.67 41.26
CA ALA A 128 -13.65 17.38 42.52
C ALA A 128 -12.75 17.59 43.77
N LEU A 129 -11.43 17.72 43.60
CA LEU A 129 -10.52 17.95 44.72
C LEU A 129 -10.63 19.40 45.23
N PRO A 130 -10.74 19.62 46.56
CA PRO A 130 -10.66 20.96 47.12
C PRO A 130 -9.26 21.59 46.92
N PRO A 131 -9.15 22.94 46.89
CA PRO A 131 -7.92 23.64 46.50
C PRO A 131 -6.69 23.23 47.32
N ASN A 132 -6.86 23.08 48.63
CA ASN A 132 -5.80 22.65 49.54
C ASN A 132 -5.20 21.28 49.18
N LYS A 133 -6.02 20.32 48.73
CA LYS A 133 -5.56 19.00 48.29
C LYS A 133 -4.89 19.07 46.92
N GLN A 134 -5.33 19.96 46.04
CA GLN A 134 -4.68 20.16 44.74
C GLN A 134 -3.25 20.69 44.94
N ASP A 135 -3.06 21.62 45.87
CA ASP A 135 -1.74 22.19 46.14
C ASP A 135 -0.82 21.18 46.83
N LEU A 136 -1.34 20.37 47.76
CA LEU A 136 -0.60 19.22 48.32
C LEU A 136 -0.18 18.23 47.23
N PHE A 137 -1.05 17.94 46.25
CA PHE A 137 -0.69 17.07 45.13
C PHE A 137 0.42 17.68 44.27
N LYS A 138 0.31 18.95 43.89
CA LYS A 138 1.34 19.67 43.12
C LYS A 138 2.67 19.68 43.86
N GLU A 139 2.65 19.94 45.17
CA GLU A 139 3.84 19.93 46.01
C GLU A 139 4.44 18.51 46.10
N ASN A 140 3.62 17.48 46.25
CA ASN A 140 4.10 16.10 46.25
C ASN A 140 4.74 15.71 44.91
N VAL A 141 4.15 16.12 43.78
CA VAL A 141 4.74 15.95 42.43
C VAL A 141 6.06 16.72 42.35
N ARG A 142 6.12 17.96 42.84
CA ARG A 142 7.34 18.79 42.82
C ARG A 142 8.45 18.21 43.69
N ARG A 143 8.10 17.67 44.85
CA ARG A 143 9.02 17.00 45.78
C ARG A 143 9.57 15.70 45.19
N ASN A 144 8.71 14.91 44.54
CA ASN A 144 9.08 13.63 43.93
C ASN A 144 9.49 13.76 42.44
N LYS A 145 9.68 14.97 41.92
CA LYS A 145 9.94 15.21 40.48
C LYS A 145 11.10 14.39 39.95
N TRP A 146 12.16 14.21 40.73
CA TRP A 146 13.32 13.41 40.34
C TRP A 146 13.03 11.91 40.29
N LYS A 147 12.15 11.39 41.16
CA LYS A 147 11.71 9.98 41.11
C LYS A 147 10.81 9.73 39.89
N LEU A 148 9.91 10.66 39.60
CA LEU A 148 9.06 10.60 38.40
C LEU A 148 9.89 10.70 37.13
N LEU A 149 10.85 11.62 37.08
CA LEU A 149 11.78 11.75 35.97
C LEU A 149 12.59 10.47 35.78
N ALA A 150 13.18 9.91 36.86
CA ALA A 150 13.91 8.66 36.80
C ALA A 150 13.05 7.49 36.28
N SER A 151 11.78 7.40 36.71
CA SER A 151 10.85 6.39 36.22
C SER A 151 10.52 6.57 34.73
N LEU A 152 10.30 7.80 34.28
CA LEU A 152 10.02 8.09 32.87
C LEU A 152 11.25 7.82 32.01
N SER A 153 12.44 8.18 32.49
CA SER A 153 13.72 7.87 31.84
C SER A 153 13.94 6.36 31.75
N ALA A 154 13.63 5.59 32.79
CA ALA A 154 13.71 4.13 32.75
C ALA A 154 12.78 3.54 31.68
N LEU A 155 11.53 4.03 31.58
CA LEU A 155 10.61 3.63 30.51
C LEU A 155 11.13 4.03 29.13
N GLY A 156 11.73 5.22 29.01
CA GLY A 156 12.39 5.68 27.80
C GLY A 156 13.54 4.77 27.38
N VAL A 157 14.37 4.30 28.33
CA VAL A 157 15.45 3.34 28.07
C VAL A 157 14.87 2.00 27.58
N VAL A 158 13.79 1.49 28.19
CA VAL A 158 13.11 0.26 27.72
C VAL A 158 12.59 0.45 26.29
N PHE A 159 11.99 1.58 25.97
CA PHE A 159 11.52 1.88 24.61
C PHE A 159 12.67 1.98 23.60
N ILE A 160 13.78 2.61 23.99
CA ILE A 160 14.98 2.70 23.15
C ILE A 160 15.56 1.30 22.89
N LEU A 161 15.66 0.46 23.92
CA LEU A 161 16.09 -0.93 23.77
C LEU A 161 15.13 -1.72 22.87
N PHE A 162 13.82 -1.51 23.02
CA PHE A 162 12.82 -2.09 22.14
C PHE A 162 13.02 -1.65 20.68
N TYR A 163 13.22 -0.37 20.43
CA TYR A 163 13.47 0.16 19.09
C TYR A 163 14.71 -0.49 18.47
N PHE A 164 15.86 -0.45 19.14
CA PHE A 164 17.11 -1.00 18.59
C PHE A 164 17.11 -2.53 18.42
N THR A 165 16.26 -3.26 19.16
CA THR A 165 16.12 -4.72 19.00
C THR A 165 15.18 -5.13 17.87
N HIS A 166 14.39 -4.19 17.32
CA HIS A 166 13.41 -4.44 16.25
C HIS A 166 13.71 -3.63 14.97
N VAL A 167 14.83 -2.90 14.94
CA VAL A 167 15.34 -2.29 13.72
C VAL A 167 16.14 -3.33 12.95
N GLU A 168 15.78 -3.54 11.70
CA GLU A 168 16.45 -4.42 10.76
C GLU A 168 16.85 -3.62 9.51
N GLU A 169 17.84 -4.11 8.76
CA GLU A 169 18.17 -3.54 7.46
C GLU A 169 17.43 -4.28 6.34
N SER A 170 16.93 -3.54 5.35
CA SER A 170 16.34 -4.12 4.15
C SER A 170 17.41 -4.90 3.37
N PRO A 171 17.15 -6.17 3.01
CA PRO A 171 18.14 -7.02 2.35
C PRO A 171 18.52 -6.54 0.94
N ILE A 172 17.69 -5.69 0.32
CA ILE A 172 17.90 -5.21 -1.05
C ILE A 172 18.51 -3.82 -1.06
N THR A 173 17.99 -2.90 -0.24
CA THR A 173 18.36 -1.48 -0.29
C THR A 173 19.33 -1.07 0.82
N GLY A 174 19.48 -1.88 1.86
CA GLY A 174 20.26 -1.54 3.07
C GLY A 174 19.62 -0.48 3.96
N ARG A 175 18.36 -0.08 3.68
CA ARG A 175 17.65 0.91 4.49
C ARG A 175 17.25 0.31 5.85
N SER A 176 17.50 1.03 6.93
CA SER A 176 16.99 0.66 8.26
C SER A 176 15.46 0.80 8.31
N ARG A 177 14.79 -0.24 8.82
CA ARG A 177 13.34 -0.33 8.96
C ARG A 177 12.96 -0.96 10.29
N LEU A 178 11.81 -0.57 10.83
CA LEU A 178 11.30 -1.10 12.10
C LEU A 178 10.29 -2.22 11.82
N LEU A 179 10.61 -3.45 12.24
CA LEU A 179 9.75 -4.62 12.09
C LEU A 179 9.41 -5.18 13.47
N VAL A 180 8.20 -4.89 13.94
CA VAL A 180 7.72 -5.34 15.25
C VAL A 180 7.11 -6.73 15.17
N PHE A 181 6.45 -7.04 14.07
CA PHE A 181 5.82 -8.34 13.88
C PHE A 181 6.70 -9.27 13.06
N ARG A 182 6.78 -10.52 13.52
CA ARG A 182 7.44 -11.62 12.78
C ARG A 182 6.69 -11.96 11.49
N LYS A 183 7.43 -12.49 10.51
CA LYS A 183 6.90 -13.01 9.24
C LYS A 183 5.73 -13.99 9.40
N GLU A 184 5.76 -14.83 10.43
CA GLU A 184 4.69 -15.80 10.74
C GLU A 184 3.32 -15.16 11.02
N HIS A 185 3.30 -14.01 11.72
CA HIS A 185 2.05 -13.30 11.99
C HIS A 185 1.43 -12.76 10.69
N TYR A 186 2.28 -12.24 9.80
CA TYR A 186 1.84 -11.73 8.51
C TYR A 186 1.38 -12.85 7.58
N ALA A 187 2.04 -14.01 7.57
CA ALA A 187 1.61 -15.14 6.74
C ALA A 187 0.15 -15.57 7.03
N PHE A 188 -0.25 -15.64 8.31
CA PHE A 188 -1.63 -15.97 8.66
C PHE A 188 -2.62 -14.88 8.18
N LEU A 189 -2.28 -13.61 8.40
CA LEU A 189 -3.11 -12.47 7.97
C LEU A 189 -3.27 -12.44 6.45
N THR A 190 -2.17 -12.64 5.73
CA THR A 190 -2.15 -12.67 4.27
C THR A 190 -2.98 -13.82 3.71
N ASN A 191 -2.96 -15.00 4.33
CA ASN A 191 -3.82 -16.10 3.88
C ASN A 191 -5.30 -15.79 4.13
N LEU A 192 -5.65 -15.17 5.26
CA LEU A 192 -7.02 -14.76 5.53
C LEU A 192 -7.51 -13.69 4.52
N GLU A 193 -6.65 -12.73 4.21
CA GLU A 193 -6.90 -11.71 3.19
C GLU A 193 -7.08 -12.33 1.81
N TYR A 194 -6.21 -13.26 1.44
CA TYR A 194 -6.29 -14.00 0.19
C TYR A 194 -7.64 -14.73 0.03
N GLU A 195 -8.04 -15.53 1.01
CA GLU A 195 -9.34 -16.25 0.96
C GLU A 195 -10.52 -15.27 0.81
N GLY A 196 -10.46 -14.12 1.49
CA GLY A 196 -11.46 -13.06 1.36
C GLY A 196 -11.52 -12.47 -0.06
N LEU A 197 -10.38 -12.19 -0.67
CA LEU A 197 -10.29 -11.66 -2.03
C LEU A 197 -10.73 -12.68 -3.08
N ILE A 198 -10.40 -13.96 -2.89
CA ILE A 198 -10.84 -15.02 -3.79
C ILE A 198 -12.37 -15.12 -3.79
N GLU A 199 -12.99 -15.09 -2.60
CA GLU A 199 -14.46 -15.11 -2.49
C GLU A 199 -15.09 -13.82 -3.05
N GLU A 200 -14.48 -12.66 -2.80
CA GLU A 200 -14.97 -11.37 -3.32
C GLU A 200 -14.95 -11.31 -4.85
N PHE A 201 -13.86 -11.78 -5.48
CA PHE A 201 -13.64 -11.66 -6.92
C PHE A 201 -14.04 -12.88 -7.74
N LYS A 202 -14.55 -13.94 -7.09
CA LYS A 202 -14.88 -15.21 -7.73
C LYS A 202 -15.65 -15.10 -9.05
N ASP A 203 -16.64 -14.21 -9.10
CA ASP A 203 -17.50 -14.02 -10.29
C ASP A 203 -16.90 -13.06 -11.35
N GLN A 204 -15.82 -12.35 -11.00
CA GLN A 204 -15.14 -11.36 -11.85
C GLN A 204 -13.76 -11.83 -12.33
N MET A 205 -13.29 -13.00 -11.88
CA MET A 205 -12.00 -13.53 -12.32
C MET A 205 -12.05 -14.01 -13.76
N LEU A 206 -11.10 -13.54 -14.55
CA LEU A 206 -10.90 -14.04 -15.90
C LEU A 206 -10.34 -15.45 -15.88
N PRO A 207 -10.78 -16.34 -16.80
CA PRO A 207 -10.19 -17.67 -16.94
C PRO A 207 -8.70 -17.61 -17.28
N GLU A 208 -7.92 -18.60 -16.84
CA GLU A 208 -6.47 -18.68 -17.13
C GLU A 208 -6.14 -18.72 -18.63
N ARG A 209 -7.10 -19.13 -19.47
CA ARG A 209 -6.99 -19.18 -20.93
C ARG A 209 -7.23 -17.83 -21.62
N ASP A 210 -7.71 -16.83 -20.90
CA ASP A 210 -7.95 -15.49 -21.44
C ASP A 210 -6.61 -14.87 -21.90
N PRO A 211 -6.54 -14.26 -23.09
CA PRO A 211 -5.31 -13.63 -23.58
C PRO A 211 -4.72 -12.60 -22.60
N ARG A 212 -5.57 -11.85 -21.89
CA ARG A 212 -5.15 -10.85 -20.89
C ARG A 212 -4.44 -11.54 -19.72
N HIS A 213 -5.01 -12.63 -19.22
CA HIS A 213 -4.39 -13.44 -18.17
C HIS A 213 -3.03 -14.00 -18.62
N LEU A 214 -2.96 -14.56 -19.83
CA LEU A 214 -1.72 -15.13 -20.37
C LEU A 214 -0.61 -14.08 -20.54
N VAL A 215 -0.94 -12.85 -20.93
CA VAL A 215 0.03 -11.75 -21.02
C VAL A 215 0.57 -11.40 -19.63
N VAL A 216 -0.30 -11.23 -18.63
CA VAL A 216 0.11 -10.94 -17.24
C VAL A 216 0.99 -12.07 -16.70
N GLN A 217 0.57 -13.32 -16.86
CA GLN A 217 1.35 -14.49 -16.44
C GLN A 217 2.75 -14.49 -17.08
N LYS A 218 2.86 -14.21 -18.38
CA LYS A 218 4.17 -14.12 -19.06
C LYS A 218 5.06 -13.01 -18.50
N VAL A 219 4.49 -11.85 -18.17
CA VAL A 219 5.23 -10.74 -17.57
C VAL A 219 5.76 -11.12 -16.19
N VAL A 220 4.90 -11.69 -15.34
CA VAL A 220 5.26 -12.15 -14.00
C VAL A 220 6.33 -13.24 -14.08
N ASP A 221 6.16 -14.22 -14.97
CA ASP A 221 7.15 -15.25 -15.23
C ASP A 221 8.50 -14.66 -15.64
N ASN A 222 8.52 -13.66 -16.53
CA ASN A 222 9.75 -13.02 -16.97
C ASN A 222 10.45 -12.27 -15.80
N LEU A 223 9.69 -11.49 -15.03
CA LEU A 223 10.18 -10.76 -13.87
C LEU A 223 10.76 -11.71 -12.82
N THR A 224 10.03 -12.77 -12.47
CA THR A 224 10.43 -13.71 -11.41
C THR A 224 11.61 -14.58 -11.84
N LYS A 225 11.65 -15.07 -13.09
CA LYS A 225 12.78 -15.85 -13.62
C LYS A 225 14.06 -15.02 -13.69
N CYS A 226 14.00 -13.80 -14.22
CA CYS A 226 15.19 -12.95 -14.37
C CYS A 226 15.72 -12.40 -13.04
N ASN A 227 14.91 -12.45 -11.98
CA ASN A 227 15.29 -12.03 -10.64
C ASN A 227 15.36 -13.19 -9.64
N GLY A 228 15.47 -14.44 -10.13
CA GLY A 228 15.53 -15.64 -9.28
C GLY A 228 16.80 -15.76 -8.42
N ASP A 229 17.79 -14.88 -8.63
CA ASP A 229 18.95 -14.70 -7.74
C ASP A 229 18.57 -14.16 -6.35
N LEU A 230 17.39 -13.55 -6.22
CA LEU A 230 16.84 -13.12 -4.94
C LEU A 230 16.09 -14.30 -4.29
N PRO A 231 16.49 -14.79 -3.10
CA PRO A 231 15.80 -15.89 -2.42
C PRO A 231 14.32 -15.60 -2.18
N ALA A 232 13.99 -14.35 -1.85
CA ALA A 232 12.60 -13.92 -1.65
C ALA A 232 11.73 -14.04 -2.92
N ILE A 233 12.32 -14.11 -4.12
CA ILE A 233 11.60 -14.38 -5.37
C ILE A 233 11.58 -15.88 -5.68
N SER A 234 12.72 -16.56 -5.57
CA SER A 234 12.84 -17.98 -5.96
C SER A 234 12.17 -18.96 -4.99
N GLU A 235 12.01 -18.58 -3.72
CA GLU A 235 11.30 -19.37 -2.71
C GLU A 235 9.78 -19.09 -2.69
N THR A 236 9.32 -18.07 -3.40
CA THR A 236 7.91 -17.66 -3.44
C THR A 236 7.21 -18.29 -4.64
N LYS A 237 6.02 -18.86 -4.41
CA LYS A 237 5.14 -19.32 -5.49
C LYS A 237 4.29 -18.15 -5.97
N TRP A 238 4.47 -17.78 -7.24
CA TRP A 238 3.77 -16.66 -7.86
C TRP A 238 2.55 -17.16 -8.63
N ASP A 239 1.35 -16.72 -8.22
CA ASP A 239 0.09 -17.06 -8.88
C ASP A 239 -0.62 -15.76 -9.28
N VAL A 240 -1.13 -15.71 -10.53
CA VAL A 240 -1.75 -14.53 -11.12
C VAL A 240 -3.27 -14.66 -11.13
N HIS A 241 -3.94 -13.59 -10.73
CA HIS A 241 -5.39 -13.43 -10.79
C HIS A 241 -5.69 -12.14 -11.56
N VAL A 242 -6.44 -12.24 -12.66
CA VAL A 242 -6.90 -11.07 -13.41
C VAL A 242 -8.39 -10.87 -13.15
N VAL A 243 -8.76 -9.68 -12.69
CA VAL A 243 -10.11 -9.35 -12.23
C VAL A 243 -10.73 -8.31 -13.16
N GLU A 244 -11.95 -8.57 -13.62
CA GLU A 244 -12.72 -7.66 -14.48
C GLU A 244 -13.26 -6.48 -13.68
N LYS A 245 -12.45 -5.41 -13.60
CA LYS A 245 -12.75 -4.15 -12.94
C LYS A 245 -12.16 -3.00 -13.73
N SER A 246 -12.92 -1.92 -13.89
CA SER A 246 -12.50 -0.72 -14.65
C SER A 246 -11.49 0.16 -13.90
N GLU A 247 -11.27 -0.09 -12.60
CA GLU A 247 -10.29 0.64 -11.81
C GLU A 247 -8.85 0.31 -12.27
N ILE A 248 -7.99 1.33 -12.36
CA ILE A 248 -6.57 1.18 -12.67
C ILE A 248 -5.86 0.72 -11.41
N ASN A 249 -5.68 -0.59 -11.24
CA ASN A 249 -5.03 -1.13 -10.05
C ASN A 249 -4.36 -2.50 -10.29
N ALA A 250 -3.30 -2.75 -9.53
CA ALA A 250 -2.74 -4.07 -9.30
C ALA A 250 -2.13 -4.08 -7.89
N PHE A 251 -2.10 -5.25 -7.26
CA PHE A 251 -1.44 -5.42 -5.97
C PHE A 251 -0.96 -6.85 -5.80
N VAL A 252 0.03 -7.01 -4.92
CA VAL A 252 0.65 -8.30 -4.65
C VAL A 252 0.62 -8.59 -3.15
N LEU A 253 0.13 -9.78 -2.80
CA LEU A 253 0.12 -10.25 -1.43
C LEU A 253 1.49 -10.83 -1.04
N PRO A 254 1.88 -10.76 0.25
CA PRO A 254 3.15 -11.31 0.73
C PRO A 254 3.41 -12.80 0.44
N ASN A 255 2.37 -13.58 0.14
CA ASN A 255 2.46 -15.00 -0.21
C ASN A 255 2.57 -15.24 -1.74
N GLY A 256 2.81 -14.20 -2.54
CA GLY A 256 3.05 -14.30 -3.98
C GLY A 256 1.79 -14.28 -4.86
N GLN A 257 0.61 -14.01 -4.27
CA GLN A 257 -0.64 -13.89 -5.03
C GLN A 257 -0.74 -12.50 -5.64
N ILE A 258 -0.82 -12.42 -6.96
CA ILE A 258 -0.85 -11.18 -7.75
C ILE A 258 -2.27 -10.95 -8.24
N PHE A 259 -2.84 -9.78 -7.98
CA PHE A 259 -4.13 -9.37 -8.50
C PHE A 259 -3.94 -8.20 -9.46
N VAL A 260 -4.49 -8.31 -10.66
CA VAL A 260 -4.42 -7.27 -11.71
C VAL A 260 -5.82 -6.97 -12.21
N TYR A 261 -6.20 -5.69 -12.21
CA TYR A 261 -7.50 -5.28 -12.74
C TYR A 261 -7.41 -5.02 -14.24
N THR A 262 -8.49 -5.31 -14.98
CA THR A 262 -8.56 -5.04 -16.42
C THR A 262 -8.39 -3.55 -16.74
N GLY A 263 -8.81 -2.65 -15.86
CA GLY A 263 -8.58 -1.21 -16.00
C GLY A 263 -7.10 -0.83 -16.05
N LEU A 264 -6.21 -1.56 -15.33
CA LEU A 264 -4.76 -1.36 -15.48
C LEU A 264 -4.29 -1.81 -16.86
N LEU A 265 -4.80 -2.94 -17.36
CA LEU A 265 -4.45 -3.47 -18.68
C LEU A 265 -4.93 -2.56 -19.83
N GLU A 266 -6.01 -1.81 -19.61
CA GLU A 266 -6.51 -0.78 -20.53
C GLU A 266 -5.70 0.52 -20.45
N ALA A 267 -5.11 0.82 -19.29
CA ALA A 267 -4.32 2.03 -19.08
C ALA A 267 -2.88 1.92 -19.60
N VAL A 268 -2.29 0.73 -19.58
CA VAL A 268 -0.93 0.50 -20.08
C VAL A 268 -0.91 0.41 -21.61
N GLU A 269 0.06 1.09 -22.23
CA GLU A 269 0.21 1.09 -23.68
C GLU A 269 0.94 -0.16 -24.20
N ASP A 270 1.86 -0.71 -23.40
CA ASP A 270 2.69 -1.84 -23.78
C ASP A 270 3.06 -2.76 -22.61
N VAL A 271 3.70 -3.87 -22.96
CA VAL A 271 4.18 -4.87 -21.98
C VAL A 271 5.31 -4.31 -21.11
N HIS A 272 6.04 -3.28 -21.55
CA HIS A 272 7.11 -2.67 -20.76
C HIS A 272 6.57 -1.84 -19.60
N GLN A 273 5.51 -1.07 -19.83
CA GLN A 273 4.77 -0.36 -18.78
C GLN A 273 4.17 -1.36 -17.78
N LEU A 274 3.50 -2.41 -18.27
CA LEU A 274 2.95 -3.46 -17.41
C LEU A 274 4.03 -4.13 -16.57
N SER A 275 5.19 -4.43 -17.16
CA SER A 275 6.31 -5.06 -16.45
C SER A 275 6.90 -4.15 -15.37
N TYR A 276 6.96 -2.85 -15.62
CA TYR A 276 7.37 -1.88 -14.60
C TYR A 276 6.38 -1.85 -13.43
N MET A 277 5.07 -1.74 -13.70
CA MET A 277 4.04 -1.69 -12.67
C MET A 277 4.04 -2.97 -11.82
N LEU A 278 4.09 -4.14 -12.43
CA LEU A 278 4.17 -5.40 -11.69
C LEU A 278 5.51 -5.56 -10.96
N GLY A 279 6.61 -5.03 -11.51
CA GLY A 279 7.89 -4.94 -10.82
C GLY A 279 7.82 -4.09 -9.55
N HIS A 280 7.10 -2.96 -9.60
CA HIS A 280 6.84 -2.09 -8.44
C HIS A 280 6.03 -2.82 -7.37
N GLU A 281 4.95 -3.53 -7.74
CA GLU A 281 4.17 -4.31 -6.78
C GLU A 281 4.95 -5.47 -6.15
N ILE A 282 5.76 -6.18 -6.95
CA ILE A 282 6.67 -7.21 -6.44
C ILE A 282 7.68 -6.58 -5.46
N ALA A 283 8.21 -5.39 -5.77
CA ALA A 283 9.14 -4.69 -4.89
C ALA A 283 8.53 -4.37 -3.52
N HIS A 284 7.25 -3.97 -3.45
CA HIS A 284 6.57 -3.78 -2.16
C HIS A 284 6.60 -5.03 -1.28
N VAL A 285 6.43 -6.22 -1.88
CA VAL A 285 6.48 -7.49 -1.16
C VAL A 285 7.90 -7.85 -0.74
N LEU A 286 8.88 -7.71 -1.64
CA LEU A 286 10.29 -8.00 -1.32
C LEU A 286 10.84 -7.09 -0.21
N LEU A 287 10.37 -5.85 -0.18
CA LEU A 287 10.72 -4.86 0.84
C LEU A 287 9.82 -4.92 2.07
N GLU A 288 8.86 -5.84 2.12
CA GLU A 288 7.96 -6.06 3.26
C GLU A 288 7.25 -4.77 3.72
N HIS A 289 6.92 -3.87 2.77
CA HIS A 289 6.38 -2.53 3.07
C HIS A 289 5.09 -2.56 3.90
N THR A 290 4.20 -3.51 3.64
CA THR A 290 2.98 -3.71 4.43
C THR A 290 3.28 -4.08 5.88
N ALA A 291 4.33 -4.90 6.10
CA ALA A 291 4.74 -5.33 7.43
C ALA A 291 5.41 -4.19 8.22
N GLU A 292 6.24 -3.44 7.52
CA GLU A 292 6.89 -2.25 8.04
C GLU A 292 5.87 -1.14 8.40
N MET A 293 4.95 -0.82 7.50
CA MET A 293 3.91 0.17 7.75
C MET A 293 3.01 -0.23 8.92
N GLY A 294 2.63 -1.51 9.02
CA GLY A 294 1.87 -2.04 10.15
C GLY A 294 2.63 -1.90 11.48
N SER A 295 3.93 -2.19 11.47
CA SER A 295 4.82 -2.08 12.64
C SER A 295 4.97 -0.63 13.12
N VAL A 296 5.28 0.29 12.20
CA VAL A 296 5.41 1.73 12.51
C VAL A 296 4.07 2.31 12.98
N SER A 297 2.98 2.00 12.29
CA SER A 297 1.64 2.47 12.68
C SER A 297 1.28 1.98 14.08
N HIS A 298 1.65 0.74 14.44
CA HIS A 298 1.41 0.21 15.77
C HIS A 298 2.20 0.96 16.86
N VAL A 299 3.50 1.20 16.64
CA VAL A 299 4.33 1.95 17.59
C VAL A 299 3.84 3.38 17.74
N LEU A 300 3.51 4.04 16.64
CA LEU A 300 2.93 5.39 16.67
C LEU A 300 1.59 5.40 17.42
N ASP A 301 0.67 4.49 17.11
CA ASP A 301 -0.61 4.37 17.81
C ASP A 301 -0.40 4.25 19.33
N PHE A 302 0.54 3.40 19.76
CA PHE A 302 0.87 3.22 21.17
C PHE A 302 1.41 4.51 21.80
N LEU A 303 2.35 5.20 21.16
CA LEU A 303 2.90 6.47 21.64
C LEU A 303 1.80 7.55 21.76
N PHE A 304 0.89 7.59 20.80
CA PHE A 304 -0.21 8.55 20.76
C PHE A 304 -1.35 8.25 21.76
N LEU A 305 -1.38 7.08 22.41
CA LEU A 305 -2.33 6.80 23.50
C LEU A 305 -2.11 7.71 24.71
N ILE A 306 -0.85 8.04 25.03
CA ILE A 306 -0.53 8.94 26.14
C ILE A 306 -1.05 10.35 25.82
N SER A 307 -0.78 10.84 24.62
CA SER A 307 -1.30 12.14 24.15
C SER A 307 -2.83 12.17 24.17
N LEU A 308 -3.48 11.10 23.72
CA LEU A 308 -4.94 10.98 23.75
C LEU A 308 -5.48 11.07 25.18
N MET A 309 -4.90 10.33 26.12
CA MET A 309 -5.25 10.38 27.54
C MET A 309 -5.09 11.82 28.09
N MET A 310 -3.99 12.50 27.74
CA MET A 310 -3.72 13.87 28.18
C MET A 310 -4.72 14.89 27.62
N ILE A 311 -5.13 14.76 26.35
CA ILE A 311 -6.18 15.61 25.76
C ILE A 311 -7.47 15.49 26.57
N TRP A 312 -7.90 14.26 26.87
CA TRP A 312 -9.11 14.02 27.66
C TRP A 312 -8.97 14.42 29.15
N ALA A 313 -7.74 14.43 29.68
CA ALA A 313 -7.43 14.90 31.03
C ALA A 313 -7.45 16.44 31.17
N ILE A 314 -6.95 17.16 30.17
CA ILE A 314 -6.74 18.62 30.23
C ILE A 314 -7.93 19.40 29.67
N CYS A 315 -8.51 18.98 28.54
CA CYS A 315 -9.58 19.72 27.88
C CYS A 315 -10.78 19.89 28.82
N PRO A 316 -11.33 21.10 29.00
CA PRO A 316 -12.34 21.34 30.04
C PRO A 316 -13.71 20.73 29.70
N LEU A 317 -13.99 20.53 28.42
CA LEU A 317 -15.23 20.03 27.83
C LEU A 317 -14.94 18.80 26.99
N ASP A 318 -15.91 17.89 26.89
CA ASP A 318 -15.78 16.69 26.05
C ASP A 318 -15.75 17.03 24.55
N SER A 319 -16.54 18.01 24.12
CA SER A 319 -16.54 18.48 22.72
C SER A 319 -15.16 18.98 22.29
N LEU A 320 -14.46 19.70 23.18
CA LEU A 320 -13.09 20.16 22.93
C LEU A 320 -12.08 19.01 22.95
N ALA A 321 -12.28 18.00 23.80
CA ALA A 321 -11.44 16.80 23.82
C ALA A 321 -11.60 15.98 22.52
N VAL A 322 -12.83 15.86 21.99
CA VAL A 322 -13.11 15.23 20.70
C VAL A 322 -12.45 16.01 19.56
N LEU A 323 -12.55 17.34 19.56
CA LEU A 323 -11.86 18.19 18.58
C LEU A 323 -10.33 18.01 18.69
N GLY A 324 -9.78 18.01 19.91
CA GLY A 324 -8.35 17.77 20.14
C GLY A 324 -7.89 16.41 19.64
N GLN A 325 -8.67 15.35 19.87
CA GLN A 325 -8.42 14.01 19.34
C GLN A 325 -8.46 14.01 17.80
N TRP A 326 -9.40 14.72 17.19
CA TRP A 326 -9.46 14.85 15.73
C TRP A 326 -8.21 15.57 15.18
N ILE A 327 -7.81 16.69 15.80
CA ILE A 327 -6.58 17.42 15.46
C ILE A 327 -5.36 16.51 15.60
N GLN A 328 -5.25 15.75 16.70
CA GLN A 328 -4.17 14.80 16.92
C GLN A 328 -4.13 13.74 15.81
N SER A 329 -5.30 13.19 15.42
CA SER A 329 -5.36 12.19 14.36
C SER A 329 -4.88 12.74 13.02
N LYS A 330 -5.26 13.98 12.68
CA LYS A 330 -4.76 14.67 11.50
C LYS A 330 -3.28 14.98 11.57
N LEU A 331 -2.78 15.42 12.72
CA LEU A 331 -1.34 15.63 12.92
C LEU A 331 -0.55 14.33 12.71
N LYS A 332 -1.03 13.19 13.24
CA LYS A 332 -0.41 11.88 12.99
C LYS A 332 -0.38 11.57 11.49
N GLU A 333 -1.53 11.70 10.84
CA GLU A 333 -1.70 11.40 9.42
C GLU A 333 -0.73 12.21 8.55
N PHE A 334 -0.66 13.53 8.75
CA PHE A 334 0.16 14.43 7.93
C PHE A 334 1.65 14.40 8.25
N MET A 335 2.02 14.24 9.53
CA MET A 335 3.42 14.31 9.96
C MET A 335 4.15 12.97 9.86
N PHE A 336 3.41 11.85 9.91
CA PHE A 336 4.02 10.52 9.96
C PHE A 336 3.49 9.62 8.85
N ASP A 337 2.18 9.34 8.80
CA ASP A 337 1.65 8.29 7.93
C ASP A 337 1.88 8.61 6.43
N LYS A 338 1.57 9.85 5.99
CA LYS A 338 1.76 10.29 4.59
C LYS A 338 3.22 10.37 4.15
N PRO A 339 4.12 11.11 4.83
CA PRO A 339 5.52 11.20 4.39
C PRO A 339 6.23 9.86 4.43
N TYR A 340 5.88 8.99 5.38
CA TYR A 340 6.43 7.65 5.45
C TYR A 340 5.94 6.78 4.29
N GLY A 341 4.65 6.81 3.96
CA GLY A 341 4.11 6.15 2.78
C GLY A 341 4.86 6.53 1.50
N ARG A 342 5.07 7.82 1.25
CA ARG A 342 5.83 8.30 0.07
C ARG A 342 7.27 7.80 0.03
N ALA A 343 7.92 7.62 1.18
CA ALA A 343 9.27 7.06 1.24
C ALA A 343 9.29 5.58 0.82
N LEU A 344 8.28 4.81 1.22
CA LEU A 344 8.12 3.40 0.80
C LEU A 344 7.82 3.31 -0.71
N GLU A 345 6.99 4.19 -1.25
CA GLU A 345 6.71 4.26 -2.70
C GLU A 345 7.98 4.55 -3.50
N ALA A 346 8.80 5.52 -3.08
CA ALA A 346 10.06 5.86 -3.77
C ALA A 346 11.08 4.71 -3.71
N GLU A 347 11.08 3.94 -2.62
CA GLU A 347 11.91 2.74 -2.51
C GLU A 347 11.41 1.61 -3.43
N ALA A 348 10.09 1.41 -3.50
CA ALA A 348 9.46 0.45 -4.40
C ALA A 348 9.66 0.83 -5.87
N ASP A 349 9.57 2.11 -6.23
CA ASP A 349 9.91 2.63 -7.55
C ASP A 349 11.35 2.29 -7.93
N LYS A 350 12.31 2.49 -7.02
CA LYS A 350 13.71 2.14 -7.25
C LYS A 350 13.91 0.65 -7.49
N VAL A 351 13.41 -0.19 -6.57
CA VAL A 351 13.60 -1.64 -6.67
C VAL A 351 12.81 -2.22 -7.84
N GLY A 352 11.58 -1.77 -8.07
CA GLY A 352 10.75 -2.17 -9.21
C GLY A 352 11.40 -1.85 -10.55
N LEU A 353 12.01 -0.66 -10.69
CA LEU A 353 12.78 -0.30 -11.88
C LEU A 353 14.00 -1.21 -12.07
N GLN A 354 14.68 -1.59 -10.98
CA GLN A 354 15.80 -2.55 -11.03
C GLN A 354 15.35 -3.97 -11.42
N LEU A 355 14.22 -4.45 -10.89
CA LEU A 355 13.64 -5.74 -11.25
C LEU A 355 13.27 -5.79 -12.74
N ALA A 356 12.63 -4.74 -13.25
CA ALA A 356 12.29 -4.62 -14.66
C ALA A 356 13.55 -4.53 -15.55
N ALA A 357 14.56 -3.76 -15.12
CA ALA A 357 15.84 -3.66 -15.82
C ALA A 357 16.53 -5.03 -15.97
N LYS A 358 16.59 -5.82 -14.89
CA LYS A 358 17.15 -7.19 -14.90
C LYS A 358 16.35 -8.14 -15.80
N ALA A 359 15.04 -7.92 -15.93
CA ALA A 359 14.17 -8.65 -16.84
C ALA A 359 14.23 -8.16 -18.30
N CYS A 360 15.23 -7.32 -18.62
CA CYS A 360 15.49 -6.76 -19.95
C CYS A 360 14.37 -5.90 -20.54
N VAL A 361 13.45 -5.42 -19.70
CA VAL A 361 12.36 -4.51 -20.06
C VAL A 361 12.92 -3.15 -20.51
N ASP A 362 12.21 -2.46 -21.41
CA ASP A 362 12.46 -1.05 -21.65
C ASP A 362 11.95 -0.20 -20.48
N ILE A 363 12.83 -0.01 -19.50
CA ILE A 363 12.54 0.76 -18.29
C ILE A 363 12.24 2.24 -18.54
N ARG A 364 12.48 2.77 -19.75
CA ARG A 364 12.08 4.13 -20.13
C ARG A 364 10.56 4.28 -20.20
N ALA A 365 9.82 3.18 -20.35
CA ALA A 365 8.36 3.16 -20.36
C ALA A 365 7.73 3.48 -18.99
N GLY A 366 8.43 3.21 -17.88
CA GLY A 366 7.92 3.48 -16.51
C GLY A 366 7.59 4.95 -16.26
N PRO A 367 8.52 5.90 -16.48
CA PRO A 367 8.20 7.34 -16.41
C PRO A 367 7.08 7.77 -17.36
N VAL A 368 6.98 7.16 -18.55
CA VAL A 368 5.95 7.51 -19.55
C VAL A 368 4.55 7.19 -19.03
N PHE A 369 4.36 6.02 -18.41
CA PHE A 369 3.07 5.66 -17.81
C PHE A 369 2.57 6.73 -16.83
N TRP A 370 3.43 7.20 -15.92
CA TRP A 370 3.04 8.24 -14.96
C TRP A 370 2.78 9.59 -15.62
N GLN A 371 3.52 9.94 -16.69
CA GLN A 371 3.24 11.13 -17.47
C GLN A 371 1.90 11.04 -18.23
N GLN A 372 1.51 9.84 -18.68
CA GLN A 372 0.20 9.59 -19.29
C GLN A 372 -0.93 9.77 -18.27
N MET A 373 -0.77 9.24 -17.05
CA MET A 373 -1.76 9.42 -15.97
C MET A 373 -1.91 10.89 -15.56
N ASP A 374 -0.79 11.63 -15.48
CA ASP A 374 -0.81 13.08 -15.22
C ASP A 374 -1.58 13.86 -16.31
N LEU A 375 -1.32 13.53 -17.58
CA LEU A 375 -2.01 14.15 -18.71
C LEU A 375 -3.51 13.81 -18.71
N ALA A 376 -3.88 12.55 -18.49
CA ALA A 376 -5.27 12.13 -18.41
C ALA A 376 -6.03 12.88 -17.31
N GLY A 377 -5.47 12.96 -16.10
CA GLY A 377 -6.06 13.71 -14.99
C GLY A 377 -6.21 15.21 -15.29
N THR A 378 -5.25 15.79 -16.02
CA THR A 378 -5.32 17.19 -16.47
C THR A 378 -6.44 17.42 -17.47
N LEU A 379 -6.62 16.50 -18.44
CA LEU A 379 -7.66 16.59 -19.47
C LEU A 379 -9.07 16.38 -18.90
N GLU A 380 -9.23 15.54 -17.88
CA GLU A 380 -10.51 15.30 -17.21
C GLU A 380 -10.92 16.43 -16.25
N GLY A 381 -10.05 17.42 -16.01
CA GLY A 381 -10.29 18.49 -15.05
C GLY A 381 -10.30 18.02 -13.60
N SER A 382 -9.73 16.84 -13.33
CA SER A 382 -9.62 16.30 -11.98
C SER A 382 -8.66 17.16 -11.15
N PRO A 383 -9.10 17.74 -10.01
CA PRO A 383 -8.23 18.56 -9.20
C PRO A 383 -7.07 17.72 -8.66
N GLN A 384 -5.83 18.05 -9.05
CA GLN A 384 -4.64 17.41 -8.52
C GLN A 384 -4.56 17.66 -7.01
N ILE A 385 -4.63 16.59 -6.22
CA ILE A 385 -4.50 16.66 -4.76
C ILE A 385 -3.05 17.07 -4.47
N PRO A 386 -2.79 18.12 -3.64
CA PRO A 386 -1.45 18.48 -3.26
C PRO A 386 -0.69 17.30 -2.64
N GLU A 387 0.57 17.08 -3.03
CA GLU A 387 1.35 15.89 -2.63
C GLU A 387 1.42 15.69 -1.11
N TRP A 388 1.48 16.77 -0.34
CA TRP A 388 1.51 16.71 1.13
C TRP A 388 0.22 16.10 1.74
N LEU A 389 -0.88 16.07 0.97
CA LEU A 389 -2.18 15.51 1.34
C LEU A 389 -2.37 14.06 0.85
N SER A 390 -1.47 13.52 0.03
CA SER A 390 -1.50 12.15 -0.51
C SER A 390 -0.45 11.23 0.13
N THR A 391 -0.75 9.92 0.21
CA THR A 391 0.23 8.86 0.55
C THR A 391 1.09 8.47 -0.66
N HIS A 392 0.60 8.74 -1.88
CA HIS A 392 1.33 8.54 -3.12
C HIS A 392 1.84 9.89 -3.64
N PRO A 393 3.11 10.01 -4.08
CA PRO A 393 3.59 11.21 -4.78
C PRO A 393 2.71 11.53 -6.00
N SER A 394 2.70 12.81 -6.41
CA SER A 394 2.01 13.18 -7.64
C SER A 394 2.61 12.43 -8.84
N HIS A 395 1.79 12.22 -9.87
CA HIS A 395 2.21 11.51 -11.08
C HIS A 395 3.44 12.17 -11.73
N GLU A 396 3.51 13.50 -11.77
CA GLU A 396 4.66 14.27 -12.26
C GLU A 396 5.93 14.02 -11.41
N ASN A 397 5.85 14.13 -10.08
CA ASN A 397 7.00 13.92 -9.21
C ASN A 397 7.52 12.48 -9.28
N ARG A 398 6.62 11.51 -9.46
CA ARG A 398 6.97 10.10 -9.67
C ARG A 398 7.69 9.90 -11.00
N ALA A 399 7.20 10.48 -12.09
CA ALA A 399 7.87 10.44 -13.38
C ALA A 399 9.27 11.08 -13.33
N GLU A 400 9.43 12.21 -12.67
CA GLU A 400 10.74 12.83 -12.46
C GLU A 400 11.67 11.95 -11.63
N HIS A 401 11.16 11.38 -10.54
CA HIS A 401 11.93 10.49 -9.68
C HIS A 401 12.47 9.30 -10.46
N LEU A 402 11.62 8.64 -11.26
CA LEU A 402 12.02 7.54 -12.12
C LEU A 402 13.03 7.95 -13.17
N ASN A 403 12.86 9.12 -13.79
CA ASN A 403 13.85 9.67 -14.73
C ASN A 403 15.24 9.84 -14.10
N ARG A 404 15.32 10.20 -12.81
CA ARG A 404 16.60 10.30 -12.08
C ARG A 404 17.22 8.93 -11.80
N LEU A 405 16.41 7.89 -11.66
CA LEU A 405 16.87 6.51 -11.43
C LEU A 405 17.29 5.78 -12.71
N LEU A 406 16.78 6.20 -13.88
CA LEU A 406 17.06 5.55 -15.16
C LEU A 406 18.55 5.32 -15.45
N PRO A 407 19.50 6.26 -15.23
CA PRO A 407 20.90 6.02 -15.54
C PRO A 407 21.51 4.84 -14.76
N GLU A 408 21.11 4.65 -13.49
CA GLU A 408 21.55 3.51 -12.67
C GLU A 408 20.92 2.21 -13.19
N ALA A 409 19.62 2.22 -13.45
CA ALA A 409 18.90 1.05 -13.92
C ALA A 409 19.30 0.63 -15.35
N LEU A 410 19.67 1.57 -16.24
CA LEU A 410 20.21 1.28 -17.56
C LEU A 410 21.57 0.58 -17.48
N LYS A 411 22.47 1.03 -16.58
CA LYS A 411 23.74 0.34 -16.33
C LYS A 411 23.52 -1.08 -15.79
N LEU A 412 22.54 -1.27 -14.90
CA LEU A 412 22.17 -2.59 -14.41
C LEU A 412 21.72 -3.49 -15.57
N ARG A 413 20.86 -2.96 -16.44
CA ARG A 413 20.39 -3.67 -17.64
C ARG A 413 21.54 -4.06 -18.58
N GLU A 414 22.50 -3.17 -18.80
CA GLU A 414 23.72 -3.46 -19.56
C GLU A 414 24.54 -4.58 -18.90
N SER A 415 24.71 -4.55 -17.57
CA SER A 415 25.44 -5.59 -16.83
C SER A 415 24.77 -6.97 -16.91
N CYS A 416 23.46 -7.01 -17.16
CA CYS A 416 22.69 -8.23 -17.39
C CYS A 416 22.78 -8.74 -18.85
N ASN A 417 23.57 -8.11 -19.72
CA ASN A 417 23.69 -8.43 -21.16
C ASN A 417 22.34 -8.39 -21.91
N CYS A 418 21.44 -7.50 -21.50
CA CYS A 418 20.15 -7.36 -22.16
C CYS A 418 20.30 -6.75 -23.58
N PRO A 419 19.37 -7.04 -24.52
CA PRO A 419 19.43 -6.51 -25.89
C PRO A 419 19.43 -4.98 -25.94
N ALA A 420 20.00 -4.36 -26.97
CA ALA A 420 19.93 -2.90 -27.12
C ALA A 420 18.47 -2.41 -27.09
N LEU A 421 18.25 -1.24 -26.48
CA LEU A 421 16.92 -0.62 -26.44
C LEU A 421 16.53 -0.15 -27.85
N GLY A 422 15.24 -0.22 -28.18
CA GLY A 422 14.74 0.27 -29.46
C GLY A 422 14.77 1.79 -29.55
N ASP A 423 14.91 2.31 -30.76
CA ASP A 423 14.69 3.73 -31.07
C ASP A 423 13.32 3.90 -31.74
N PRO A 424 12.60 5.01 -31.48
CA PRO A 424 12.97 6.16 -30.63
C PRO A 424 12.73 5.95 -29.12
N ASP A 425 13.32 6.81 -28.28
CA ASP A 425 13.04 6.85 -26.83
C ASP A 425 11.55 7.14 -26.56
N PRO A 426 10.81 6.26 -25.86
CA PRO A 426 9.38 6.43 -25.64
C PRO A 426 9.04 7.72 -24.87
N ARG A 427 9.96 8.23 -24.04
CA ARG A 427 9.78 9.50 -23.33
C ARG A 427 9.78 10.69 -24.28
N LEU A 428 10.61 10.63 -25.32
CA LEU A 428 10.67 11.67 -26.35
C LEU A 428 9.41 11.61 -27.21
N VAL A 429 8.98 10.41 -27.61
CA VAL A 429 7.73 10.19 -28.35
C VAL A 429 6.56 10.81 -27.58
N PHE A 430 6.39 10.42 -26.31
CA PHE A 430 5.32 10.95 -25.46
C PHE A 430 5.38 12.48 -25.34
N LEU A 431 6.56 13.06 -25.12
CA LEU A 431 6.70 14.52 -24.99
C LEU A 431 6.31 15.27 -26.27
N LEU A 432 6.65 14.72 -27.44
CA LEU A 432 6.25 15.29 -28.73
C LEU A 432 4.74 15.17 -28.94
N THR A 433 4.16 14.00 -28.66
CA THR A 433 2.72 13.76 -28.76
C THR A 433 1.94 14.66 -27.80
N LYS A 434 2.38 14.80 -26.54
CA LYS A 434 1.77 15.71 -25.56
C LYS A 434 1.79 17.16 -26.06
N ARG A 435 2.91 17.61 -26.64
CA ARG A 435 3.02 18.97 -27.20
C ARG A 435 2.04 19.18 -28.35
N GLU A 436 1.96 18.24 -29.29
CA GLU A 436 1.07 18.32 -30.44
C GLU A 436 -0.40 18.32 -30.01
N LEU A 437 -0.79 17.43 -29.08
CA LEU A 437 -2.13 17.39 -28.51
C LEU A 437 -2.51 18.73 -27.87
N LEU A 438 -1.66 19.26 -26.98
CA LEU A 438 -1.92 20.54 -26.32
C LEU A 438 -2.01 21.71 -27.31
N GLN A 439 -1.18 21.72 -28.36
CA GLN A 439 -1.26 22.72 -29.42
C GLN A 439 -2.59 22.65 -30.18
N ASN A 440 -3.06 21.45 -30.53
CA ASN A 440 -4.34 21.26 -31.21
C ASN A 440 -5.51 21.69 -30.31
N PHE A 441 -5.49 21.34 -29.01
CA PHE A 441 -6.49 21.81 -28.05
C PHE A 441 -6.54 23.35 -27.94
N HIS A 442 -5.38 24.01 -27.95
CA HIS A 442 -5.33 25.47 -27.92
C HIS A 442 -5.87 26.12 -29.21
N GLN A 443 -5.62 25.51 -30.38
CA GLN A 443 -6.13 25.98 -31.67
C GLN A 443 -7.66 25.82 -31.77
N GLU A 444 -8.20 24.67 -31.37
CA GLU A 444 -9.65 24.44 -31.34
C GLU A 444 -10.37 25.36 -30.34
N GLY A 445 -9.74 25.71 -29.22
CA GLY A 445 -10.24 26.69 -28.26
C GLY A 445 -10.18 28.16 -28.73
N THR A 446 -9.41 28.47 -29.78
CA THR A 446 -9.33 29.81 -30.38
C THR A 446 -10.15 29.97 -31.65
N THR A 447 -10.57 28.87 -32.29
CA THR A 447 -11.50 28.89 -33.43
C THR A 447 -12.93 28.63 -32.98
N ALA A 448 -13.50 29.50 -32.14
CA ALA A 448 -14.96 29.65 -32.10
C ALA A 448 -15.39 30.47 -33.33
N PRO A 449 -16.38 30.05 -34.14
CA PRO A 449 -16.77 30.81 -35.31
C PRO A 449 -17.48 32.10 -34.89
N GLU A 450 -16.84 33.24 -35.17
CA GLU A 450 -17.56 34.47 -35.44
C GLU A 450 -18.50 34.26 -36.64
N SER A 451 -19.68 34.86 -36.56
CA SER A 451 -20.76 34.87 -37.56
C SER A 451 -21.74 33.69 -37.52
N VAL A 452 -22.75 33.82 -36.68
CA VAL A 452 -24.12 33.53 -37.12
C VAL A 452 -24.92 34.82 -37.03
N ASN A 453 -25.35 35.26 -38.21
CA ASN A 453 -26.04 36.49 -38.50
C ASN A 453 -27.38 36.52 -37.75
N THR A 454 -27.60 37.55 -36.94
CA THR A 454 -28.90 37.88 -36.37
C THR A 454 -29.81 38.38 -37.48
N ASN A 455 -30.84 37.61 -37.84
CA ASN A 455 -32.15 38.07 -38.31
C ASN A 455 -33.00 36.87 -38.73
N GLU A 456 -33.76 36.30 -37.80
CA GLU A 456 -35.18 36.03 -38.03
C GLU A 456 -35.88 35.67 -36.71
N MET A 457 -37.12 36.11 -36.65
CA MET A 457 -37.93 36.35 -35.47
C MET A 457 -38.94 35.21 -35.26
N SER A 458 -39.03 34.67 -34.05
CA SER A 458 -40.30 34.23 -33.42
C SER A 458 -40.11 33.74 -31.96
N LEU A 459 -40.90 34.33 -31.04
CA LEU A 459 -41.16 33.89 -29.64
C LEU A 459 -42.53 33.15 -29.59
N PRO A 460 -43.03 32.60 -28.45
CA PRO A 460 -42.50 31.74 -27.36
C PRO A 460 -43.50 30.54 -27.11
N PRO A 461 -43.74 29.90 -25.91
CA PRO A 461 -43.13 29.95 -24.56
C PRO A 461 -42.87 28.57 -23.87
N GLN A 462 -42.13 28.57 -22.74
CA GLN A 462 -42.56 28.04 -21.41
C GLN A 462 -41.40 27.61 -20.46
N VAL A 463 -41.55 28.06 -19.21
CA VAL A 463 -40.97 27.65 -17.92
C VAL A 463 -39.49 27.94 -17.61
N GLN A 464 -39.35 28.98 -16.80
CA GLN A 464 -38.20 29.41 -16.01
C GLN A 464 -38.52 29.11 -14.54
N GLU A 465 -37.78 28.22 -13.87
CA GLU A 465 -37.70 28.24 -12.40
C GLU A 465 -36.48 27.49 -11.84
N LYS A 466 -35.89 28.11 -10.81
CA LYS A 466 -34.95 27.59 -9.79
C LYS A 466 -33.44 27.74 -10.04
N HIS A 467 -32.91 28.92 -9.71
CA HIS A 467 -31.61 29.08 -9.04
C HIS A 467 -31.55 30.41 -8.28
N THR A 468 -32.08 30.46 -7.03
CA THR A 468 -31.72 31.52 -6.06
C THR A 468 -31.93 31.05 -4.62
N VAL A 469 -30.95 30.39 -3.99
CA VAL A 469 -30.81 30.38 -2.52
C VAL A 469 -29.33 30.19 -2.15
N LEU A 470 -28.55 31.27 -2.08
CA LEU A 470 -27.38 31.37 -1.19
C LEU A 470 -26.93 32.83 -1.05
N ALA A 471 -27.64 33.63 -0.23
CA ALA A 471 -27.11 34.82 0.47
C ALA A 471 -28.28 35.63 1.08
N ALA A 472 -28.66 35.32 2.32
CA ALA A 472 -29.21 36.27 3.30
C ALA A 472 -29.67 35.49 4.54
N GLY A 473 -28.98 35.68 5.67
CA GLY A 473 -29.38 35.03 6.92
C GLY A 473 -28.41 35.24 8.08
N ASN A 474 -27.82 36.43 8.19
CA ASN A 474 -27.15 36.87 9.41
C ASN A 474 -27.98 38.03 10.01
N ALA A 475 -28.20 37.96 11.32
CA ALA A 475 -28.84 38.93 12.20
C ALA A 475 -30.39 38.99 12.21
N LEU A 476 -31.01 38.33 13.20
CA LEU A 476 -31.61 38.98 14.39
C LEU A 476 -32.69 38.08 15.03
N ALA A 477 -32.39 37.53 16.21
CA ALA A 477 -33.39 37.27 17.24
C ALA A 477 -32.71 37.29 18.63
N LYS A 478 -32.70 38.48 19.24
CA LYS A 478 -32.68 38.64 20.70
C LYS A 478 -34.08 38.30 21.21
N LYS A 479 -34.23 37.21 21.95
CA LYS A 479 -34.95 37.18 23.22
C LYS A 479 -34.58 35.94 24.02
#